data_AF-A0A9N9K8K1-F1
#
_entry.id   AF-A0A9N9K8K1-F1
#
_cell.length_a   1.000
_cell.length_b   1.000
_cell.length_c   1.000
_cell.angle_alpha   90.00
_cell.angle_beta   90.00
_cell.angle_gamma   90.00
#
_symmetry.space_group_name_H-M   'P 1'
#
loop_
_entity.id
_entity.type
_entity.pdbx_description
1 polymer ?
#
loop_
_entity_poly.entity_id
_entity_poly.type
_entity_poly.pdbx_seq_one_letter_code
_entity_poly.pdbx_strand_id
1 'polypeptide(L)'
;YDRTYGYGEYIPVNVYKNVILEGELDLNEFGSLKELHIVGSEKQQQKLTSLKVDKCTMLTNIKINYTILGYLYLGSKPNLVSATLILTKDVGDLKLETKKIKEKSLEYHLDVTRNSLNEENQLWLESLLDAQEEALHSNSAYARKQLERCKKRLSEVLTDEEIQDILGKMIEINEFETQTNNRNRLQN
;
A
#
# COMPACT_ATOMS: atom_id res chain seq x y z
N TYR A 1 49.84 -21.20 26.27
CA TYR A 1 50.01 -21.44 24.82
C TYR A 1 49.54 -20.20 24.10
N ASP A 2 50.52 -19.45 23.65
CA ASP A 2 50.43 -18.17 22.98
C ASP A 2 50.00 -18.38 21.53
N ARG A 3 48.96 -17.65 21.07
CA ARG A 3 48.62 -17.48 19.65
C ARG A 3 48.01 -16.10 19.45
N THR A 4 48.86 -15.19 19.02
CA THR A 4 48.52 -13.91 18.40
C THR A 4 47.78 -14.15 17.09
N TYR A 5 46.50 -13.78 17.01
CA TYR A 5 45.78 -13.58 15.76
C TYR A 5 45.68 -12.09 15.46
N GLY A 6 45.97 -11.71 14.22
CA GLY A 6 46.06 -10.32 13.77
C GLY A 6 44.78 -9.52 14.03
N TYR A 7 44.97 -8.25 14.37
CA TYR A 7 43.94 -7.24 14.51
C TYR A 7 43.28 -6.96 13.15
N GLY A 8 42.26 -7.73 12.80
CA GLY A 8 41.20 -7.21 11.94
C GLY A 8 40.42 -6.18 12.75
N GLU A 9 40.17 -4.99 12.19
CA GLU A 9 39.33 -3.99 12.84
C GLU A 9 37.99 -4.63 13.23
N TYR A 10 37.74 -4.75 14.53
CA TYR A 10 36.44 -5.16 15.02
C TYR A 10 35.45 -4.06 14.64
N ILE A 11 34.61 -4.33 13.65
CA ILE A 11 33.52 -3.45 13.26
C ILE A 11 32.41 -3.70 14.29
N PRO A 12 32.09 -2.75 15.18
CA PRO A 12 30.96 -2.90 16.09
C PRO A 12 29.66 -2.90 15.27
N VAL A 13 29.08 -4.10 15.13
CA VAL A 13 27.77 -4.34 14.51
C VAL A 13 26.77 -4.65 15.61
N ASN A 14 25.71 -3.85 15.72
CA ASN A 14 24.57 -4.20 16.56
C ASN A 14 23.50 -4.89 15.72
N VAL A 15 23.13 -6.12 16.11
CA VAL A 15 22.10 -6.91 15.44
C VAL A 15 20.97 -7.21 16.41
N TYR A 16 19.80 -6.65 16.16
CA TYR A 16 18.55 -7.03 16.81
C TYR A 16 17.85 -8.05 15.92
N LYS A 17 17.94 -9.33 16.27
CA LYS A 17 17.34 -10.44 15.52
C LYS A 17 16.23 -11.10 16.32
N ASN A 18 15.05 -11.24 15.72
CA ASN A 18 13.88 -11.89 16.34
C ASN A 18 13.44 -11.26 17.68
N VAL A 19 13.79 -10.00 17.90
CA VAL A 19 13.27 -9.18 19.00
C VAL A 19 12.28 -8.21 18.39
N ILE A 20 11.07 -8.13 18.96
CA ILE A 20 10.08 -7.13 18.58
C ILE A 20 10.47 -5.83 19.28
N LEU A 21 10.88 -4.84 18.49
CA LEU A 21 11.14 -3.49 18.97
C LEU A 21 9.89 -2.65 18.73
N GLU A 22 9.38 -2.03 19.80
CA GLU A 22 8.19 -1.19 19.77
C GLU A 22 8.52 0.19 20.36
N GLY A 23 7.90 1.25 19.81
CA GLY A 23 8.08 2.61 20.31
C GLY A 23 9.39 3.26 19.86
N GLU A 24 10.11 3.89 20.79
CA GLU A 24 11.33 4.64 20.51
C GLU A 24 12.59 3.82 20.83
N LEU A 25 13.54 3.78 19.90
CA LEU A 25 14.88 3.24 20.13
C LEU A 25 15.92 4.36 20.09
N ASP A 26 16.55 4.63 21.23
CA ASP A 26 17.66 5.58 21.34
C ASP A 26 19.00 4.82 21.41
N LEU A 27 19.85 5.03 20.40
CA LEU A 27 21.18 4.44 20.30
C LEU A 27 22.29 5.49 20.42
N ASN A 28 21.98 6.70 20.88
CA ASN A 28 22.94 7.80 20.97
C ASN A 28 24.12 7.52 21.93
N GLU A 29 24.02 6.53 22.81
CA GLU A 29 25.13 6.10 23.67
C GLU A 29 26.18 5.27 22.91
N PHE A 30 25.85 4.75 21.72
CA PHE A 30 26.71 3.92 20.90
C PHE A 30 27.48 4.74 19.86
N GLY A 31 28.30 5.69 20.30
CA GLY A 31 29.04 6.61 19.40
C GLY A 31 29.95 5.90 18.37
N SER A 32 30.45 4.71 18.70
CA SER A 32 31.29 3.89 17.81
C SER A 32 30.51 2.98 16.86
N LEU A 33 29.17 2.96 16.90
CA LEU A 33 28.35 2.07 16.08
C LEU A 33 28.59 2.32 14.59
N LYS A 34 29.00 1.29 13.85
CA LYS A 34 29.25 1.37 12.39
C LYS A 34 28.06 0.83 11.57
N GLU A 35 27.45 -0.25 12.05
CA GLU A 35 26.35 -0.93 11.36
C GLU A 35 25.21 -1.26 12.33
N LEU A 36 23.97 -1.01 11.89
CA LEU A 36 22.75 -1.34 12.63
C LEU A 36 21.84 -2.22 11.79
N HIS A 37 21.60 -3.45 12.25
CA HIS A 37 20.65 -4.38 11.65
C HIS A 37 19.48 -4.66 12.60
N ILE A 38 18.28 -4.26 12.21
CA ILE A 38 17.02 -4.58 12.91
C ILE A 38 16.24 -5.54 12.01
N VAL A 39 16.12 -6.79 12.43
CA VAL A 39 15.54 -7.86 11.61
C VAL A 39 14.30 -8.40 12.30
N GLY A 40 13.13 -7.99 11.82
CA GLY A 40 11.86 -8.66 12.11
C GLY A 40 11.62 -9.88 11.23
N SER A 41 10.41 -10.42 11.35
CA SER A 41 9.89 -11.47 10.46
C SER A 41 8.44 -11.18 10.09
N GLU A 42 7.88 -11.94 9.14
CA GLU A 42 6.46 -11.82 8.76
C GLU A 42 5.50 -11.97 9.94
N LYS A 43 5.86 -12.82 10.92
CA LYS A 43 5.07 -13.05 12.14
C LYS A 43 5.38 -12.07 13.27
N GLN A 44 6.49 -11.34 13.17
CA GLN A 44 7.02 -10.46 14.21
C GLN A 44 7.54 -9.18 13.57
N GLN A 45 6.59 -8.33 13.19
CA GLN A 45 6.88 -7.02 12.61
C GLN A 45 7.41 -6.07 13.68
N GLN A 46 8.40 -5.26 13.30
CA GLN A 46 8.93 -4.17 14.11
C GLN A 46 7.90 -3.04 14.15
N LYS A 47 7.68 -2.48 15.35
CA LYS A 47 6.73 -1.39 15.60
C LYS A 47 7.45 -0.13 16.11
N LEU A 48 8.64 0.12 15.57
CA LEU A 48 9.40 1.32 15.89
C LEU A 48 8.72 2.55 15.32
N THR A 49 8.47 3.53 16.17
CA THR A 49 7.95 4.85 15.80
C THR A 49 9.07 5.89 15.70
N SER A 50 10.24 5.62 16.28
CA SER A 50 11.38 6.54 16.28
C SER A 50 12.71 5.80 16.47
N LEU A 51 13.75 6.24 15.78
CA LEU A 51 15.12 5.72 15.90
C LEU A 51 16.09 6.89 16.05
N LYS A 52 16.57 7.13 17.27
CA LYS A 52 17.54 8.19 17.56
C LYS A 52 18.94 7.64 17.44
N VAL A 53 19.65 8.07 16.39
CA VAL A 53 21.03 7.67 16.12
C VAL A 53 21.95 8.87 15.99
N ASP A 54 21.51 10.09 16.29
CA ASP A 54 22.21 11.37 16.06
C ASP A 54 23.69 11.40 16.51
N LYS A 55 24.01 10.78 17.64
CA LYS A 55 25.38 10.70 18.18
C LYS A 55 26.21 9.53 17.66
N CYS A 56 25.65 8.63 16.86
CA CYS A 56 26.38 7.58 16.16
C CYS A 56 27.10 8.17 14.93
N THR A 57 28.27 8.77 15.13
CA THR A 57 29.01 9.48 14.08
C THR A 57 29.69 8.54 13.08
N MET A 58 29.93 7.30 13.49
CA MET A 58 30.56 6.25 12.67
C MET A 58 29.53 5.38 11.92
N LEU A 59 28.23 5.61 12.09
CA LEU A 59 27.18 4.78 11.52
C LEU A 59 27.11 4.99 10.01
N THR A 60 27.51 3.98 9.25
CA THR A 60 27.55 4.00 7.78
C THR A 60 26.44 3.20 7.14
N ASN A 61 25.88 2.22 7.85
CA ASN A 61 24.86 1.32 7.30
C ASN A 61 23.71 1.06 8.30
N ILE A 62 22.48 1.24 7.81
CA ILE A 62 21.25 0.90 8.53
C ILE A 62 20.41 -0.03 7.67
N LYS A 63 20.07 -1.19 8.24
CA LYS A 63 19.13 -2.13 7.64
C LYS A 63 18.01 -2.45 8.60
N ILE A 64 16.79 -2.12 8.24
CA ILE A 64 15.60 -2.41 9.03
C ILE A 64 14.64 -3.21 8.15
N ASN A 65 14.40 -4.46 8.54
CA ASN A 65 13.51 -5.36 7.83
C ASN A 65 12.23 -5.60 8.64
N TYR A 66 11.12 -5.74 7.92
CA TYR A 66 9.81 -6.11 8.47
C TYR A 66 9.30 -5.07 9.48
N THR A 67 9.27 -3.79 9.13
CA THR A 67 8.74 -2.70 9.98
C THR A 67 7.43 -2.12 9.43
N ILE A 68 6.52 -1.74 10.32
CA ILE A 68 5.32 -0.96 9.97
C ILE A 68 5.71 0.52 9.89
N LEU A 69 5.34 1.20 8.80
CA LEU A 69 5.66 2.60 8.60
C LEU A 69 4.78 3.51 9.47
N GLY A 70 5.42 4.22 10.40
CA GLY A 70 4.93 5.44 11.00
C GLY A 70 6.10 6.38 11.24
N TYR A 71 6.65 6.99 10.17
CA TYR A 71 7.71 8.01 10.22
C TYR A 71 9.00 7.62 10.97
N LEU A 72 9.87 6.85 10.32
CA LEU A 72 11.23 6.67 10.83
C LEU A 72 12.06 7.93 10.53
N TYR A 73 12.22 8.80 11.52
CA TYR A 73 13.13 9.94 11.44
C TYR A 73 14.56 9.51 11.79
N LEU A 74 15.51 9.69 10.86
CA LEU A 74 16.92 9.33 11.03
C LEU A 74 17.85 10.52 11.34
N GLY A 75 17.31 11.74 11.40
CA GLY A 75 18.11 12.97 11.50
C GLY A 75 19.00 13.22 10.27
N SER A 76 19.85 14.25 10.32
CA SER A 76 20.86 14.51 9.28
C SER A 76 22.11 13.66 9.52
N LYS A 77 22.39 12.69 8.65
CA LYS A 77 23.55 11.80 8.75
C LYS A 77 24.49 11.92 7.55
N PRO A 78 25.54 12.76 7.64
CA PRO A 78 26.44 13.00 6.49
C PRO A 78 27.28 11.76 6.11
N ASN A 79 27.45 10.80 7.02
CA ASN A 79 28.27 9.61 6.82
C ASN A 79 27.46 8.34 6.49
N LEU A 80 26.13 8.44 6.38
CA LEU A 80 25.29 7.29 6.07
C LEU A 80 25.45 6.95 4.58
N VAL A 81 26.05 5.80 4.30
CA VAL A 81 26.32 5.34 2.93
C VAL A 81 25.10 4.59 2.37
N SER A 82 24.40 3.83 3.23
CA SER A 82 23.21 3.08 2.82
C SER A 82 22.15 3.00 3.93
N ALA A 83 20.90 3.23 3.54
CA ALA A 83 19.71 2.92 4.33
C ALA A 83 18.82 1.97 3.53
N THR A 84 18.51 0.80 4.08
CA THR A 84 17.57 -0.15 3.47
C THR A 84 16.41 -0.39 4.41
N LEU A 85 15.21 -0.03 3.95
CA LEU A 85 13.95 -0.24 4.65
C LEU A 85 13.13 -1.28 3.88
N ILE A 86 12.97 -2.48 4.44
CA ILE A 86 12.12 -3.52 3.85
C ILE A 86 10.78 -3.50 4.59
N LEU A 87 9.78 -2.97 3.92
CA LEU A 87 8.43 -2.83 4.46
C LEU A 87 7.67 -4.15 4.35
N THR A 88 6.93 -4.46 5.41
CA THR A 88 5.91 -5.51 5.42
C THR A 88 4.55 -4.87 5.54
N LYS A 89 4.11 -4.20 4.49
CA LYS A 89 2.71 -4.41 4.18
C LYS A 89 2.70 -5.63 3.28
N ASP A 90 1.85 -6.61 3.60
CA ASP A 90 1.55 -7.60 2.59
C ASP A 90 1.12 -6.80 1.34
N VAL A 91 1.63 -7.19 0.17
CA VAL A 91 1.11 -6.63 -1.08
C VAL A 91 -0.41 -6.77 -1.12
N GLY A 92 -0.97 -7.79 -0.44
CA GLY A 92 -2.40 -7.92 -0.14
C GLY A 92 -2.99 -6.70 0.58
N ASP A 93 -2.39 -6.24 1.68
CA ASP A 93 -2.86 -5.09 2.47
C ASP A 93 -2.77 -3.78 1.68
N LEU A 94 -1.72 -3.61 0.87
CA LEU A 94 -1.59 -2.45 -0.02
C LEU A 94 -2.63 -2.45 -1.14
N LYS A 95 -2.89 -3.61 -1.74
CA LYS A 95 -3.95 -3.77 -2.76
C LYS A 95 -5.32 -3.49 -2.17
N LEU A 96 -5.60 -3.96 -0.95
CA LEU A 96 -6.87 -3.72 -0.27
C LEU A 96 -7.07 -2.22 0.04
N GLU A 97 -6.06 -1.54 0.57
CA GLU A 97 -6.14 -0.10 0.81
C GLU A 97 -6.27 0.70 -0.50
N THR A 98 -5.59 0.27 -1.56
CA THR A 98 -5.75 0.88 -2.89
C THR A 98 -7.18 0.69 -3.42
N LYS A 99 -7.79 -0.49 -3.22
CA LYS A 99 -9.19 -0.75 -3.55
C LYS A 99 -10.12 0.22 -2.83
N LYS A 100 -9.97 0.36 -1.50
CA LYS A 100 -10.80 1.27 -0.68
C LYS A 100 -10.69 2.72 -1.13
N ILE A 101 -9.50 3.18 -1.51
CA ILE A 101 -9.30 4.54 -2.03
C ILE A 101 -10.05 4.71 -3.36
N LYS A 102 -9.98 3.72 -4.25
CA LYS A 102 -10.71 3.74 -5.53
C LYS A 102 -12.23 3.70 -5.33
N GLU A 103 -12.73 2.86 -4.42
CA GLU A 103 -14.16 2.81 -4.05
C GLU A 103 -14.66 4.18 -3.57
N LYS A 104 -13.96 4.81 -2.62
CA LYS A 104 -14.33 6.16 -2.14
C LYS A 104 -14.27 7.23 -3.23
N SER A 105 -13.31 7.13 -4.15
CA SER A 105 -13.18 8.04 -5.28
C SER A 105 -14.36 7.89 -6.25
N LEU A 106 -14.79 6.66 -6.52
CA LEU A 106 -15.97 6.37 -7.33
C LEU A 106 -17.25 6.85 -6.64
N GLU A 107 -17.43 6.60 -5.34
CA GLU A 107 -18.57 7.11 -4.56
C GLU A 107 -18.67 8.64 -4.66
N TYR A 108 -17.57 9.34 -4.45
CA TYR A 108 -17.53 10.79 -4.58
C TYR A 108 -17.92 11.27 -5.99
N HIS A 109 -17.39 10.63 -7.04
CA HIS A 109 -17.78 10.96 -8.42
C HIS A 109 -19.26 10.70 -8.67
N LEU A 110 -19.80 9.57 -8.23
CA LEU A 110 -21.22 9.25 -8.38
C LEU A 110 -22.12 10.24 -7.67
N ASP A 111 -21.74 10.70 -6.47
CA ASP A 111 -22.50 11.72 -5.75
C ASP A 111 -22.50 13.06 -6.49
N VAL A 112 -21.34 13.48 -7.01
CA VAL A 112 -21.25 14.72 -7.82
C VAL A 112 -22.13 14.59 -9.07
N THR A 113 -22.02 13.49 -9.82
CA THR A 113 -22.79 13.26 -11.04
C THR A 113 -24.29 13.14 -10.75
N ARG A 114 -24.69 12.43 -9.69
CA ARG A 114 -26.11 12.33 -9.30
C ARG A 114 -26.71 13.70 -8.99
N ASN A 115 -25.97 14.54 -8.27
CA ASN A 115 -26.43 15.88 -7.91
C ASN A 115 -26.59 16.81 -9.12
N SER A 116 -25.94 16.52 -10.25
CA SER A 116 -26.15 17.27 -11.50
C SER A 116 -27.29 16.72 -12.38
N LEU A 117 -27.86 15.56 -12.03
CA LEU A 117 -28.90 14.89 -12.81
C LEU A 117 -30.29 15.07 -12.18
N ASN A 118 -31.32 15.01 -13.02
CA ASN A 118 -32.71 14.90 -12.55
C ASN A 118 -33.03 13.45 -12.11
N GLU A 119 -34.18 13.26 -11.47
CA GLU A 119 -34.59 11.95 -10.93
C GLU A 119 -34.62 10.84 -11.99
N GLU A 120 -35.12 11.13 -13.20
CA GLU A 120 -35.15 10.14 -14.29
C GLU A 120 -33.73 9.70 -14.68
N ASN A 121 -32.82 10.65 -14.84
CA ASN A 121 -31.44 10.37 -15.23
C ASN A 121 -30.64 9.71 -14.10
N GLN A 122 -30.97 9.98 -12.84
CA GLN A 122 -30.41 9.24 -11.70
C GLN A 122 -30.80 7.75 -11.76
N LEU A 123 -32.06 7.43 -12.10
CA LEU A 123 -32.50 6.04 -12.29
C LEU A 123 -31.77 5.36 -13.47
N TRP A 124 -31.53 6.11 -14.55
CA TRP A 124 -30.71 5.61 -15.67
C TRP A 124 -29.25 5.39 -15.27
N LEU A 125 -28.69 6.24 -14.41
CA LEU A 125 -27.34 6.06 -13.87
C LEU A 125 -27.25 4.81 -12.98
N GLU A 126 -28.25 4.56 -12.12
CA GLU A 126 -28.30 3.32 -11.33
C GLU A 126 -28.43 2.09 -12.23
N SER A 127 -29.30 2.15 -13.23
CA SER A 127 -29.46 1.07 -14.22
C SER A 127 -28.18 0.82 -15.03
N LEU A 128 -27.39 1.87 -15.30
CA LEU A 128 -26.08 1.75 -15.95
C LEU A 128 -25.11 0.95 -15.09
N LEU A 129 -25.02 1.27 -13.79
CA LEU A 129 -24.14 0.61 -12.84
C LEU A 129 -24.52 -0.87 -12.66
N ASP A 130 -25.80 -1.17 -12.49
CA ASP A 130 -26.30 -2.54 -12.37
C ASP A 130 -26.01 -3.36 -13.64
N ALA A 131 -26.26 -2.78 -14.82
CA ALA A 131 -25.98 -3.46 -16.08
C ALA A 131 -24.48 -3.70 -16.30
N GLN A 132 -23.61 -2.78 -15.85
CA GLN A 132 -22.16 -2.95 -15.88
C GLN A 132 -21.71 -4.09 -14.96
N GLU A 133 -22.22 -4.12 -13.73
CA GLU A 133 -21.92 -5.16 -12.75
C GLU A 133 -22.34 -6.54 -13.27
N GLU A 134 -23.55 -6.67 -13.80
CA GLU A 134 -24.03 -7.92 -14.37
C GLU A 134 -23.20 -8.33 -15.60
N ALA A 135 -22.83 -7.38 -16.47
CA ALA A 135 -22.01 -7.65 -17.65
C ALA A 135 -20.61 -8.16 -17.28
N LEU A 136 -20.04 -7.68 -16.17
CA LEU A 136 -18.75 -8.13 -15.65
C LEU A 136 -18.80 -9.56 -15.09
N HIS A 137 -19.91 -9.94 -14.45
CA HIS A 137 -20.02 -11.23 -13.75
C HIS A 137 -20.59 -12.37 -14.59
N SER A 138 -21.52 -12.08 -15.50
CA SER A 138 -22.35 -13.10 -16.15
C SER A 138 -22.07 -13.28 -17.65
N ASN A 139 -21.24 -12.43 -18.25
CA ASN A 139 -21.06 -12.36 -19.72
C ASN A 139 -22.41 -12.29 -20.49
N SER A 140 -23.45 -11.76 -19.84
CA SER A 140 -24.82 -11.74 -20.35
C SER A 140 -24.95 -10.80 -21.55
N ALA A 141 -25.39 -11.34 -22.68
CA ALA A 141 -25.73 -10.53 -23.86
C ALA A 141 -26.86 -9.54 -23.56
N TYR A 142 -27.75 -9.90 -22.64
CA TYR A 142 -28.80 -9.02 -22.15
C TYR A 142 -28.21 -7.84 -21.36
N ALA A 143 -27.32 -8.11 -20.39
CA ALA A 143 -26.67 -7.06 -19.59
C ALA A 143 -25.90 -6.08 -20.47
N ARG A 144 -25.14 -6.57 -21.46
CA ARG A 144 -24.45 -5.72 -22.45
C ARG A 144 -25.42 -4.84 -23.24
N LYS A 145 -26.57 -5.39 -23.65
CA LYS A 145 -27.59 -4.61 -24.37
C LYS A 145 -28.21 -3.54 -23.48
N GLN A 146 -28.43 -3.82 -22.21
CA GLN A 146 -28.94 -2.82 -21.26
C GLN A 146 -27.90 -1.74 -20.96
N LEU A 147 -26.63 -2.12 -20.79
CA LEU A 147 -25.53 -1.18 -20.63
C LEU A 147 -25.47 -0.17 -21.78
N GLU A 148 -25.51 -0.64 -23.03
CA GLU A 148 -25.49 0.24 -24.20
C GLU A 148 -26.73 1.14 -24.31
N ARG A 149 -27.89 0.67 -23.85
CA ARG A 149 -29.11 1.51 -23.78
C ARG A 149 -28.96 2.62 -22.76
N CYS A 150 -28.44 2.31 -21.57
CA CYS A 150 -28.23 3.29 -20.51
C CYS A 150 -27.18 4.33 -20.94
N LYS A 151 -26.06 3.90 -21.54
CA LYS A 151 -25.05 4.81 -22.13
C LYS A 151 -25.67 5.79 -23.10
N LYS A 152 -26.45 5.29 -24.07
CA LYS A 152 -27.10 6.13 -25.09
C LYS A 152 -28.08 7.14 -24.49
N ARG A 153 -28.77 6.78 -23.41
CA ARG A 153 -29.69 7.70 -22.73
C ARG A 153 -28.92 8.76 -21.95
N LEU A 154 -27.89 8.34 -21.21
CA LEU A 154 -27.08 9.23 -20.39
C LEU A 154 -26.18 10.15 -21.22
N SER A 155 -25.81 9.78 -22.45
CA SER A 155 -25.05 10.65 -23.36
C SER A 155 -25.81 11.92 -23.78
N GLU A 156 -27.10 12.02 -23.48
CA GLU A 156 -27.87 13.26 -23.66
C GLU A 156 -27.57 14.30 -22.56
N VAL A 157 -27.00 13.87 -21.42
CA VAL A 157 -26.83 14.70 -20.22
C VAL A 157 -25.45 14.59 -19.56
N LEU A 158 -24.68 13.57 -19.91
CA LEU A 158 -23.29 13.36 -19.52
C LEU A 158 -22.43 13.27 -20.77
N THR A 159 -21.17 13.67 -20.64
CA THR A 159 -20.15 13.47 -21.65
C THR A 159 -19.75 12.00 -21.75
N ASP A 160 -19.24 11.60 -22.92
CA ASP A 160 -18.69 10.25 -23.09
C ASP A 160 -17.52 10.02 -22.12
N GLU A 161 -16.72 11.05 -21.84
CA GLU A 161 -15.63 10.98 -20.86
C GLU A 161 -16.12 10.68 -19.44
N GLU A 162 -17.20 11.33 -18.98
CA GLU A 162 -17.79 11.07 -17.65
C GLU A 162 -18.34 9.64 -17.55
N ILE A 163 -19.02 9.17 -18.59
CA ILE A 163 -19.55 7.80 -18.65
C ILE A 163 -18.39 6.79 -18.62
N GLN A 164 -17.34 7.01 -19.42
CA GLN A 164 -16.18 6.12 -19.45
C GLN A 164 -15.36 6.15 -18.16
N ASP A 165 -15.23 7.30 -17.49
CA ASP A 165 -14.54 7.40 -16.20
C ASP A 165 -15.24 6.59 -15.12
N ILE A 166 -16.57 6.70 -15.02
CA ILE A 166 -17.39 5.92 -14.06
C ILE A 166 -17.24 4.42 -14.33
N LEU A 167 -17.46 3.99 -15.58
CA LEU A 167 -17.39 2.58 -15.95
C LEU A 167 -15.98 2.01 -15.82
N GLY A 168 -14.96 2.78 -16.20
CA GLY A 168 -13.55 2.41 -16.08
C GLY A 168 -13.13 2.17 -14.63
N LYS A 169 -13.51 3.07 -13.72
CA LYS A 169 -13.27 2.90 -12.27
C LYS A 169 -13.95 1.65 -11.73
N MET A 170 -15.16 1.36 -12.17
CA MET A 170 -15.90 0.16 -11.76
C MET A 170 -15.20 -1.13 -12.22
N ILE A 171 -14.72 -1.15 -13.47
CA ILE A 171 -13.93 -2.27 -14.01
C ILE A 171 -12.66 -2.48 -13.18
N GLU A 172 -11.89 -1.41 -12.93
CA GLU A 172 -10.66 -1.50 -12.14
C GLU A 172 -10.91 -2.06 -10.74
N ILE A 173 -11.94 -1.58 -10.04
CA ILE A 173 -12.32 -2.06 -8.70
C ILE A 173 -12.66 -3.56 -8.74
N ASN A 174 -13.43 -3.99 -9.74
CA ASN A 174 -13.81 -5.40 -9.89
C ASN A 174 -12.60 -6.31 -10.22
N GLU A 175 -11.63 -5.81 -11.00
CA GLU A 175 -10.38 -6.52 -11.23
C GLU A 175 -9.58 -6.72 -9.93
N PHE A 176 -9.51 -5.69 -9.07
CA PHE A 176 -8.90 -5.81 -7.75
C PHE A 176 -9.62 -6.83 -6.87
N GLU A 177 -10.95 -6.86 -6.91
CA GLU A 177 -11.76 -7.82 -6.16
C GLU A 177 -11.52 -9.26 -6.62
N THR A 178 -11.53 -9.49 -7.94
CA THR A 178 -11.25 -10.80 -8.55
C THR A 178 -9.84 -11.29 -8.18
N GLN A 179 -8.83 -10.42 -8.26
CA GLN A 179 -7.46 -10.76 -7.88
C GLN A 179 -7.34 -11.12 -6.39
N THR A 180 -8.05 -10.38 -5.53
CA THR A 180 -8.04 -10.62 -4.07
C THR A 180 -8.73 -11.94 -3.73
N ASN A 181 -9.89 -12.21 -4.33
CA ASN A 181 -10.65 -13.44 -4.13
C ASN A 181 -9.87 -14.68 -4.61
N ASN A 182 -9.20 -14.59 -5.76
CA ASN A 182 -8.36 -15.68 -6.26
C ASN A 182 -7.16 -15.97 -5.34
N ARG A 183 -6.54 -14.93 -4.76
CA ARG A 183 -5.44 -15.10 -3.80
C ARG A 183 -5.92 -15.79 -2.52
N ASN A 184 -7.05 -15.37 -1.97
CA ASN A 184 -7.63 -15.98 -0.75
C ASN A 184 -7.98 -17.46 -0.96
N ARG A 185 -8.38 -17.85 -2.18
CA ARG A 185 -8.64 -19.26 -2.53
C ARG A 185 -7.37 -20.11 -2.66
N LEU A 186 -6.22 -19.52 -2.98
CA LEU A 186 -4.93 -20.22 -3.08
C LEU A 186 -4.23 -20.41 -1.73
N GLN A 187 -4.69 -19.72 -0.68
CA GLN A 187 -4.11 -19.75 0.66
C GLN A 187 -4.89 -20.64 1.65
N ASN A 188 -6.05 -21.17 1.24
CA ASN A 188 -6.87 -22.13 1.98
C ASN A 188 -6.78 -23.52 1.35
#